data_AF-A0A5E3XPB5-F1
#
_entry.id   AF-A0A5E3XPB5-F1
#
_cell.length_a   1.000
_cell.length_b   1.000
_cell.length_c   1.000
_cell.angle_alpha   90.00
_cell.angle_beta   90.00
_cell.angle_gamma   90.00
#
_symmetry.space_group_name_H-M   'P 1'
#
loop_
_entity.id
_entity.type
_entity.pdbx_description
1 polymer ?
#
loop_
_entity_poly.entity_id
_entity_poly.type
_entity_poly.pdbx_seq_one_letter_code
_entity_poly.pdbx_strand_id
1 'polypeptide(L)'
;MPPLDENPPSGSGSSSPNSNESPAAGSGEYPPSPLHDMPDQHTPIEERGLVPSNLPTPHQETSQIFSSYVPPPFDTHRLVTSYARSFSTPIAEQLMHSTRALLTDRLNKVKRDGLMHTDLENQAYLFRAALSEMRTEAGVRGKTDSAAVKAQAAGMRREVDALGGRMNEAIATLKHEIQMDMDSRKNEEKNDAKGRDIMMEETLNRSLVTLYDLRSDMEEMRWENMRKSVAALTAFLIFIVVAMELRPRKKAPPPPSVVQVYQPPQQPSGPHVPHGVEGLDRMESIT
;
A
#
# COMPACT_ATOMS: atom_id res chain seq x y z
N MET A 1 5.14 -58.83 -22.31
CA MET A 1 6.55 -58.99 -21.90
C MET A 1 7.38 -57.95 -22.66
N PRO A 2 8.45 -57.40 -22.05
CA PRO A 2 9.39 -56.44 -22.65
C PRO A 2 10.73 -57.17 -23.00
N PRO A 3 11.92 -56.53 -23.07
CA PRO A 3 12.35 -55.20 -23.52
C PRO A 3 13.48 -55.30 -24.60
N LEU A 4 14.11 -54.16 -24.95
CA LEU A 4 15.56 -53.83 -24.83
C LEU A 4 15.76 -52.43 -25.49
N ASP A 5 16.18 -51.40 -24.73
CA ASP A 5 17.55 -50.83 -24.61
C ASP A 5 18.10 -50.21 -25.92
N GLU A 6 18.83 -49.09 -25.92
CA GLU A 6 19.88 -48.62 -24.99
C GLU A 6 19.81 -47.08 -24.71
N ASN A 7 20.71 -46.51 -23.87
CA ASN A 7 20.56 -45.15 -23.28
C ASN A 7 21.87 -44.27 -23.32
N PRO A 8 22.19 -43.26 -22.44
CA PRO A 8 22.67 -41.95 -22.91
C PRO A 8 24.10 -41.56 -22.46
N PRO A 9 24.57 -40.34 -22.82
CA PRO A 9 24.91 -39.34 -21.78
C PRO A 9 24.62 -37.87 -22.22
N SER A 10 24.69 -36.80 -21.42
CA SER A 10 24.60 -36.55 -19.95
C SER A 10 24.45 -35.03 -19.73
N GLY A 11 23.80 -34.57 -18.66
CA GLY A 11 23.56 -33.13 -18.45
C GLY A 11 22.85 -32.72 -17.15
N SER A 12 23.41 -33.10 -16.00
CA SER A 12 22.92 -32.73 -14.65
C SER A 12 22.98 -31.22 -14.38
N GLY A 13 22.13 -30.64 -13.53
CA GLY A 13 21.03 -31.23 -12.75
C GLY A 13 20.58 -30.28 -11.62
N SER A 14 19.46 -30.58 -10.95
CA SER A 14 18.92 -29.78 -9.84
C SER A 14 18.83 -30.57 -8.54
N SER A 15 19.35 -30.04 -7.42
CA SER A 15 19.05 -30.57 -6.10
C SER A 15 19.13 -29.51 -5.00
N SER A 16 18.36 -29.76 -3.95
CA SER A 16 18.35 -29.14 -2.62
C SER A 16 17.86 -30.24 -1.65
N PRO A 17 17.94 -30.10 -0.31
CA PRO A 17 18.48 -28.99 0.48
C PRO A 17 19.48 -29.44 1.59
N ASN A 18 19.88 -28.48 2.43
CA ASN A 18 19.91 -28.55 3.91
C ASN A 18 21.23 -28.18 4.61
N SER A 19 21.09 -27.56 5.79
CA SER A 19 22.06 -27.22 6.86
C SER A 19 23.49 -27.78 6.75
N ASN A 20 24.55 -26.98 6.94
CA ASN A 20 24.87 -26.40 8.26
C ASN A 20 25.87 -25.22 8.23
N GLU A 21 26.22 -24.74 9.43
CA GLU A 21 27.36 -23.85 9.78
C GLU A 21 27.18 -22.32 9.57
N SER A 22 28.00 -21.53 10.27
CA SER A 22 27.76 -20.11 10.59
C SER A 22 29.08 -19.31 10.73
N PRO A 23 29.08 -17.96 10.82
CA PRO A 23 29.97 -17.17 9.97
C PRO A 23 31.08 -16.41 10.71
N ALA A 24 32.00 -15.82 9.93
CA ALA A 24 33.15 -15.07 10.44
C ALA A 24 33.27 -13.64 9.89
N ALA A 25 33.41 -12.69 10.82
CA ALA A 25 34.13 -11.42 10.75
C ALA A 25 33.68 -10.26 9.80
N GLY A 26 33.04 -9.25 10.41
CA GLY A 26 33.31 -7.82 10.17
C GLY A 26 32.39 -7.06 9.20
N SER A 27 32.09 -5.77 9.40
CA SER A 27 32.25 -4.91 10.60
C SER A 27 31.49 -3.58 10.39
N GLY A 28 30.69 -3.13 11.36
CA GLY A 28 30.05 -1.81 11.33
C GLY A 28 28.95 -1.61 12.40
N GLU A 29 29.12 -0.60 13.25
CA GLU A 29 28.32 -0.24 14.42
C GLU A 29 26.78 -0.26 14.27
N TYR A 30 26.11 -0.99 15.17
CA TYR A 30 25.00 -0.49 16.02
C TYR A 30 24.85 -1.39 17.27
N PRO A 31 24.64 -0.84 18.49
CA PRO A 31 24.55 -1.65 19.71
C PRO A 31 23.09 -2.09 20.03
N PRO A 32 22.83 -3.40 20.28
CA PRO A 32 21.55 -3.88 20.78
C PRO A 32 21.46 -3.81 22.31
N SER A 33 20.26 -3.58 22.87
CA SER A 33 20.00 -3.60 24.32
C SER A 33 19.85 -5.03 24.84
N PRO A 34 20.55 -5.45 25.92
CA PRO A 34 20.33 -6.75 26.56
C PRO A 34 19.12 -6.71 27.51
N LEU A 35 18.21 -7.67 27.35
CA LEU A 35 17.38 -8.19 28.44
C LEU A 35 18.05 -9.46 28.98
N HIS A 36 18.38 -9.50 30.27
CA HIS A 36 18.73 -10.74 30.93
C HIS A 36 18.46 -10.69 32.44
N ASP A 37 18.03 -11.83 33.00
CA ASP A 37 17.78 -12.02 34.42
C ASP A 37 19.08 -12.10 35.24
N MET A 38 19.00 -11.73 36.52
CA MET A 38 19.90 -12.09 37.63
C MET A 38 19.10 -11.93 38.95
N PRO A 39 19.51 -12.55 40.08
CA PRO A 39 18.60 -13.48 40.77
C PRO A 39 18.11 -13.02 42.15
N ASP A 40 17.12 -13.75 42.66
CA ASP A 40 16.79 -13.76 44.09
C ASP A 40 17.98 -14.21 44.94
N GLN A 41 18.43 -13.35 45.86
CA GLN A 41 19.21 -13.77 47.02
C GLN A 41 18.94 -12.87 48.23
N HIS A 42 18.40 -13.47 49.29
CA HIS A 42 18.12 -12.77 50.54
C HIS A 42 19.41 -12.42 51.30
N THR A 43 19.64 -11.14 51.56
CA THR A 43 20.37 -10.67 52.75
C THR A 43 19.61 -9.53 53.43
N PRO A 44 19.38 -9.57 54.75
CA PRO A 44 18.76 -8.46 55.47
C PRO A 44 19.84 -7.44 55.83
N ILE A 45 19.77 -6.24 55.25
CA ILE A 45 20.61 -5.10 55.64
C ILE A 45 19.73 -3.95 56.09
N GLU A 46 19.91 -3.53 57.33
CA GLU A 46 19.39 -2.28 57.85
C GLU A 46 20.17 -1.10 57.25
N GLU A 47 19.53 -0.28 56.42
CA GLU A 47 19.60 1.18 56.56
C GLU A 47 18.56 1.87 55.65
N ARG A 48 17.88 2.90 56.16
CA ARG A 48 16.83 3.61 55.43
C ARG A 48 17.43 4.70 54.53
N GLY A 49 17.67 4.35 53.27
CA GLY A 49 17.96 5.34 52.21
C GLY A 49 16.87 6.41 52.12
N LEU A 50 17.25 7.68 52.32
CA LEU A 50 16.31 8.79 52.48
C LEU A 50 15.71 9.25 51.15
N VAL A 51 14.43 8.94 50.92
CA VAL A 51 13.57 9.74 50.03
C VAL A 51 13.03 10.94 50.82
N PRO A 52 13.44 12.19 50.52
CA PRO A 52 12.90 13.36 51.21
C PRO A 52 11.45 13.59 50.78
N SER A 53 10.51 13.19 51.64
CA SER A 53 9.12 13.62 51.52
C SER A 53 9.07 15.14 51.60
N ASN A 54 8.73 15.81 50.51
CA ASN A 54 8.64 17.27 50.43
C ASN A 54 7.30 17.80 50.99
N LEU A 55 6.71 17.07 51.94
CA LEU A 55 5.67 17.61 52.81
C LEU A 55 6.37 18.50 53.85
N PRO A 56 5.93 19.75 54.08
CA PRO A 56 6.48 20.56 55.17
C PRO A 56 6.15 19.86 56.48
N THR A 57 7.16 19.32 57.16
CA THR A 57 7.02 18.97 58.58
C THR A 57 6.56 20.25 59.29
N PRO A 58 5.42 20.25 60.01
CA PRO A 58 5.07 21.42 60.81
C PRO A 58 6.21 21.63 61.80
N HIS A 59 6.89 22.78 61.72
CA HIS A 59 7.90 23.11 62.71
C HIS A 59 7.18 23.22 64.04
N GLN A 60 7.39 22.21 64.87
CA GLN A 60 6.84 22.12 66.22
C GLN A 60 7.62 23.11 67.09
N GLU A 61 7.27 24.40 66.95
CA GLU A 61 7.69 25.42 67.89
C GLU A 61 7.14 25.03 69.27
N THR A 62 8.03 24.46 70.09
CA THR A 62 7.77 24.31 71.51
C THR A 62 7.56 25.70 72.07
N SER A 63 6.29 26.05 72.31
CA SER A 63 5.91 27.33 72.90
C SER A 63 6.42 27.39 74.34
N GLN A 64 7.70 27.74 74.48
CA GLN A 64 8.35 28.03 75.75
C GLN A 64 7.79 29.35 76.25
N ILE A 65 6.61 29.31 76.88
CA ILE A 65 5.93 30.48 77.46
C ILE A 65 6.66 30.88 78.76
N PHE A 66 7.92 31.29 78.62
CA PHE A 66 8.59 32.11 79.62
C PHE A 66 7.99 33.50 79.51
N SER A 67 7.13 33.84 80.47
CA SER A 67 6.72 35.22 80.73
C SER A 67 7.92 35.99 81.28
N SER A 68 8.88 36.27 80.41
CA SER A 68 10.04 37.11 80.71
C SER A 68 9.55 38.47 81.16
N TYR A 69 9.72 38.77 82.45
CA TYR A 69 9.33 40.03 83.03
C TYR A 69 10.15 41.16 82.40
N VAL A 70 9.60 41.78 81.36
CA VAL A 70 10.18 42.97 80.74
C VAL A 70 10.06 44.10 81.76
N PRO A 71 11.17 44.65 82.28
CA PRO A 71 11.10 45.74 83.24
C PRO A 71 10.41 46.95 82.60
N PRO A 72 9.67 47.77 83.38
CA PRO A 72 8.98 48.93 82.83
C PRO A 72 9.94 49.84 82.04
N PRO A 73 9.60 50.27 80.82
CA PRO A 73 10.50 51.04 79.95
C PRO A 73 10.82 52.46 80.47
N PHE A 74 10.29 52.83 81.64
CA PHE A 74 10.53 54.11 82.30
C PHE A 74 10.52 53.93 83.83
N ASP A 75 11.66 54.17 84.47
CA ASP A 75 11.82 54.15 85.92
C ASP A 75 11.36 55.49 86.52
N THR A 76 10.11 55.52 86.99
CA THR A 76 9.53 56.70 87.66
C THR A 76 10.22 57.02 88.98
N HIS A 77 10.78 56.02 89.68
CA HIS A 77 11.35 56.21 91.02
C HIS A 77 12.71 56.90 90.95
N ARG A 78 13.64 56.46 90.08
CA ARG A 78 14.90 57.18 89.85
C ARG A 78 14.66 58.60 89.33
N LEU A 79 13.63 58.79 88.49
CA LEU A 79 13.31 60.13 87.98
C LEU A 79 12.88 61.08 89.11
N VAL A 80 11.86 60.71 89.90
CA VAL A 80 11.42 61.52 91.05
C VAL A 80 12.54 61.71 92.07
N THR A 81 13.33 60.67 92.35
CA THR A 81 14.51 60.77 93.25
C THR A 81 15.53 61.80 92.75
N SER A 82 15.74 61.91 91.44
CA SER A 82 16.66 62.89 90.87
C SER A 82 16.11 64.33 90.92
N TYR A 83 14.81 64.52 90.64
CA TYR A 83 14.16 65.83 90.73
C TYR A 83 13.93 66.32 92.16
N ALA A 84 13.71 65.43 93.14
CA ALA A 84 13.57 65.78 94.56
C ALA A 84 14.86 66.40 95.17
N ARG A 85 15.98 66.35 94.46
CA ARG A 85 17.24 67.03 94.84
C ARG A 85 17.27 68.52 94.44
N SER A 86 16.40 68.96 93.53
CA SER A 86 16.37 70.33 93.00
C SER A 86 14.99 71.00 93.01
N PHE A 87 13.92 70.24 93.24
CA PHE A 87 12.54 70.72 93.26
C PHE A 87 11.77 70.13 94.45
N SER A 88 10.70 70.81 94.86
CA SER A 88 9.77 70.28 95.88
C SER A 88 9.08 69.00 95.37
N THR A 89 8.80 68.06 96.27
CA THR A 89 8.24 66.73 95.94
C THR A 89 6.99 66.75 95.03
N PRO A 90 5.94 67.55 95.26
CA PRO A 90 4.79 67.61 94.34
C PRO A 90 5.15 68.13 92.93
N ILE A 91 6.19 68.96 92.81
CA ILE A 91 6.66 69.46 91.50
C ILE A 91 7.46 68.37 90.77
N ALA A 92 8.29 67.62 91.50
CA ALA A 92 9.01 66.46 90.98
C ALA A 92 8.05 65.36 90.49
N GLU A 93 6.95 65.11 91.21
CA GLU A 93 5.90 64.18 90.82
C GLU A 93 5.12 64.65 89.59
N GLN A 94 4.67 65.92 89.53
CA GLN A 94 4.00 66.45 88.33
C GLN A 94 4.89 66.42 87.09
N LEU A 95 6.20 66.71 87.23
CA LEU A 95 7.16 66.63 86.14
C LEU A 95 7.37 65.16 85.68
N MET A 96 7.37 64.19 86.61
CA MET A 96 7.36 62.77 86.29
C MET A 96 6.09 62.35 85.53
N HIS A 97 4.91 62.78 85.96
CA HIS A 97 3.65 62.46 85.28
C HIS A 97 3.61 63.05 83.86
N SER A 98 4.05 64.30 83.68
CA SER A 98 4.13 64.96 82.38
C SER A 98 5.12 64.28 81.42
N THR A 99 6.34 63.97 81.89
CA THR A 99 7.35 63.27 81.07
C THR A 99 6.93 61.84 80.75
N ARG A 100 6.34 61.09 81.69
CA ARG A 100 5.75 59.77 81.45
C ARG A 100 4.64 59.83 80.40
N ALA A 101 3.76 60.82 80.44
CA ALA A 101 2.68 60.98 79.46
C ALA A 101 3.24 61.23 78.05
N LEU A 102 4.21 62.15 77.91
CA LEU A 102 4.85 62.45 76.63
C LEU A 102 5.60 61.24 76.05
N LEU A 103 6.35 60.51 76.89
CA LEU A 103 7.02 59.27 76.47
C LEU A 103 6.01 58.19 76.05
N THR A 104 4.88 58.08 76.75
CA THR A 104 3.82 57.10 76.43
C THR A 104 3.13 57.44 75.10
N ASP A 105 2.83 58.72 74.81
CA ASP A 105 2.32 59.14 73.50
C ASP A 105 3.30 58.82 72.37
N ARG A 106 4.58 59.22 72.53
CA ARG A 106 5.60 58.97 71.52
C ARG A 106 5.84 57.48 71.28
N LEU A 107 5.89 56.66 72.33
CA LEU A 107 6.02 55.21 72.21
C LEU A 107 4.79 54.58 71.56
N ASN A 108 3.58 55.03 71.90
CA ASN A 108 2.35 54.57 71.25
C ASN A 108 2.26 55.00 69.78
N LYS A 109 2.82 56.16 69.40
CA LYS A 109 2.98 56.53 67.99
C LYS A 109 3.97 55.58 67.29
N VAL A 110 5.17 55.41 67.83
CA VAL A 110 6.18 54.48 67.24
C VAL A 110 5.67 53.05 67.15
N LYS A 111 4.84 52.57 68.09
CA LYS A 111 4.21 51.24 68.04
C LYS A 111 3.08 51.11 66.99
N ARG A 112 2.47 52.21 66.54
CA ARG A 112 1.47 52.21 65.46
C ARG A 112 2.11 52.41 64.09
N ASP A 113 3.13 53.25 64.03
CA ASP A 113 3.80 53.65 62.78
C ASP A 113 4.95 52.69 62.40
N GLY A 114 5.49 51.94 63.36
CA GLY A 114 6.59 51.00 63.19
C GLY A 114 6.14 49.54 63.26
N LEU A 115 6.62 48.73 62.32
CA LEU A 115 6.35 47.28 62.24
C LEU A 115 7.06 46.53 63.38
N MET A 116 6.38 45.60 64.05
CA MET A 116 7.02 44.75 65.06
C MET A 116 7.83 43.63 64.38
N HIS A 117 8.88 43.14 65.04
CA HIS A 117 9.69 42.02 64.54
C HIS A 117 8.80 40.78 64.23
N THR A 118 7.86 40.48 65.12
CA THR A 118 6.89 39.38 65.00
C THR A 118 5.93 39.54 63.81
N ASP A 119 5.58 40.77 63.42
CA ASP A 119 4.75 41.01 62.23
C ASP A 119 5.54 40.67 60.95
N LEU A 120 6.83 41.05 60.92
CA LEU A 120 7.74 40.73 59.81
C LEU A 120 8.03 39.22 59.73
N GLU A 121 8.21 38.55 60.86
CA GLU A 121 8.40 37.10 60.95
C GLU A 121 7.15 36.34 60.44
N ASN A 122 5.96 36.76 60.84
CA ASN A 122 4.70 36.20 60.36
C ASN A 122 4.51 36.42 58.84
N GLN A 123 4.79 37.62 58.32
CA GLN A 123 4.76 37.89 56.88
C GLN A 123 5.79 37.05 56.12
N ALA A 124 7.00 36.88 56.65
CA ALA A 124 8.03 36.02 56.06
C ALA A 124 7.62 34.54 56.05
N TYR A 125 6.94 34.06 57.11
CA TYR A 125 6.38 32.71 57.16
C TYR A 125 5.30 32.51 56.10
N LEU A 126 4.33 33.42 55.99
CA LEU A 126 3.26 33.37 54.98
C LEU A 126 3.83 33.37 53.55
N PHE A 127 4.83 34.22 53.28
CA PHE A 127 5.52 34.25 51.99
C PHE A 127 6.30 32.96 51.72
N ARG A 128 6.93 32.36 52.75
CA ARG A 128 7.63 31.08 52.64
C ARG A 128 6.66 29.92 52.37
N ALA A 129 5.48 29.93 52.98
CA ALA A 129 4.41 28.97 52.73
C ALA A 129 3.91 29.08 51.28
N ALA A 130 3.55 30.29 50.83
CA ALA A 130 3.07 30.54 49.46
C ALA A 130 4.13 30.18 48.38
N LEU A 131 5.42 30.46 48.62
CA LEU A 131 6.50 30.01 47.75
C LEU A 131 6.65 28.48 47.71
N SER A 132 6.42 27.80 48.85
CA SER A 132 6.45 26.33 48.89
C SER A 132 5.27 25.74 48.13
N GLU A 133 4.07 26.30 48.31
CA GLU A 133 2.84 25.91 47.61
C GLU A 133 2.98 26.12 46.09
N MET A 134 3.42 27.30 45.65
CA MET A 134 3.68 27.58 44.23
C MET A 134 4.72 26.60 43.64
N ARG A 135 5.75 26.23 44.42
CA ARG A 135 6.78 25.27 43.97
C ARG A 135 6.24 23.84 43.88
N THR A 136 5.38 23.40 44.80
CA THR A 136 4.74 22.09 44.71
C THR A 136 3.70 22.05 43.60
N GLU A 137 2.89 23.10 43.45
CA GLU A 137 1.89 23.22 42.39
C GLU A 137 2.53 23.20 41.00
N ALA A 138 3.54 24.05 40.74
CA ALA A 138 4.29 24.04 39.48
C ALA A 138 4.97 22.67 39.22
N GLY A 139 5.49 22.04 40.28
CA GLY A 139 6.08 20.70 40.24
C GLY A 139 5.08 19.57 39.99
N VAL A 140 3.79 19.76 40.29
CA VAL A 140 2.69 18.84 39.96
C VAL A 140 2.19 19.11 38.54
N ARG A 141 1.90 20.37 38.18
CA ARG A 141 1.49 20.80 36.83
C ARG A 141 2.48 20.31 35.76
N GLY A 142 3.77 20.55 35.94
CA GLY A 142 4.80 20.06 34.99
C GLY A 142 4.85 18.53 34.84
N LYS A 143 4.44 17.77 35.87
CA LYS A 143 4.31 16.30 35.79
C LYS A 143 3.03 15.87 35.09
N THR A 144 1.89 16.52 35.36
CA THR A 144 0.63 16.23 34.67
C THR A 144 0.74 16.55 33.18
N ASP A 145 1.39 17.66 32.83
CA ASP A 145 1.56 18.09 31.44
C ASP A 145 2.51 17.14 30.69
N SER A 146 3.62 16.73 31.33
CA SER A 146 4.52 15.71 30.78
C SER A 146 3.81 14.35 30.59
N ALA A 147 2.92 13.96 31.51
CA ALA A 147 2.13 12.74 31.39
C ALA A 147 1.08 12.84 30.27
N ALA A 148 0.40 13.99 30.13
CA ALA A 148 -0.57 14.25 29.08
C ALA A 148 0.07 14.21 27.68
N VAL A 149 1.21 14.89 27.49
CA VAL A 149 1.96 14.85 26.23
C VAL A 149 2.44 13.43 25.89
N LYS A 150 2.91 12.66 26.88
CA LYS A 150 3.27 11.23 26.68
C LYS A 150 2.05 10.37 26.30
N ALA A 151 0.89 10.61 26.92
CA ALA A 151 -0.34 9.91 26.59
C ALA A 151 -0.81 10.24 25.16
N GLN A 152 -0.76 11.51 24.75
CA GLN A 152 -1.07 11.96 23.38
C GLN A 152 -0.10 11.36 22.35
N ALA A 153 1.21 11.37 22.62
CA ALA A 153 2.20 10.74 21.75
C ALA A 153 1.98 9.21 21.60
N ALA A 154 1.61 8.53 22.68
CA ALA A 154 1.22 7.13 22.64
C ALA A 154 -0.14 6.89 21.94
N GLY A 155 -1.04 7.88 21.93
CA GLY A 155 -2.26 7.87 21.12
C GLY A 155 -1.94 7.94 19.64
N MET A 156 -1.28 9.02 19.21
CA MET A 156 -0.87 9.25 17.82
C MET A 156 -0.06 8.09 17.24
N ARG A 157 0.82 7.45 18.03
CA ARG A 157 1.56 6.27 17.56
C ARG A 157 0.63 5.10 17.23
N ARG A 158 -0.35 4.78 18.08
CA ARG A 158 -1.36 3.74 17.79
C ARG A 158 -2.22 4.09 16.57
N GLU A 159 -2.52 5.38 16.35
CA GLU A 159 -3.26 5.84 15.17
C GLU A 159 -2.44 5.67 13.89
N VAL A 160 -1.13 5.94 13.92
CA VAL A 160 -0.19 5.66 12.83
C VAL A 160 -0.07 4.16 12.56
N ASP A 161 0.12 3.34 13.60
CA ASP A 161 0.20 1.88 13.48
C ASP A 161 -1.10 1.30 12.89
N ALA A 162 -2.27 1.78 13.33
CA ALA A 162 -3.58 1.39 12.81
C ALA A 162 -3.91 1.96 11.42
N LEU A 163 -3.30 3.08 11.02
CA LEU A 163 -3.37 3.58 9.65
C LEU A 163 -2.50 2.75 8.71
N GLY A 164 -1.28 2.37 9.13
CA GLY A 164 -0.41 1.45 8.41
C GLY A 164 -1.04 0.08 8.20
N GLY A 165 -1.70 -0.47 9.24
CA GLY A 165 -2.49 -1.70 9.14
C GLY A 165 -3.58 -1.61 8.07
N ARG A 166 -4.45 -0.60 8.13
CA ARG A 166 -5.52 -0.37 7.13
C ARG A 166 -4.99 -0.11 5.73
N MET A 167 -3.84 0.56 5.58
CA MET A 167 -3.22 0.79 4.27
C MET A 167 -2.71 -0.54 3.67
N ASN A 168 -2.07 -1.39 4.47
CA ASN A 168 -1.62 -2.71 4.02
C ASN A 168 -2.80 -3.63 3.66
N GLU A 169 -3.89 -3.58 4.44
CA GLU A 169 -5.15 -4.28 4.13
C GLU A 169 -5.75 -3.80 2.81
N ALA A 170 -5.86 -2.48 2.61
CA ALA A 170 -6.38 -1.90 1.36
C ALA A 170 -5.50 -2.26 0.15
N ILE A 171 -4.17 -2.28 0.30
CA ILE A 171 -3.24 -2.71 -0.76
C ILE A 171 -3.41 -4.20 -1.06
N ALA A 172 -3.61 -5.05 -0.03
CA ALA A 172 -3.84 -6.49 -0.22
C ALA A 172 -5.17 -6.77 -0.93
N THR A 173 -6.25 -6.07 -0.54
CA THR A 173 -7.56 -6.15 -1.19
C THR A 173 -7.50 -5.67 -2.63
N LEU A 174 -6.92 -4.50 -2.90
CA LEU A 174 -6.78 -3.96 -4.26
C LEU A 174 -5.92 -4.88 -5.15
N LYS A 175 -4.86 -5.48 -4.60
CA LYS A 175 -4.05 -6.48 -5.32
C LYS A 175 -4.88 -7.73 -5.67
N HIS A 176 -5.72 -8.20 -4.75
CA HIS A 176 -6.58 -9.35 -4.99
C HIS A 176 -7.68 -9.05 -6.02
N GLU A 177 -8.29 -7.86 -5.95
CA GLU A 177 -9.26 -7.36 -6.92
C GLU A 177 -8.67 -7.25 -8.33
N ILE A 178 -7.49 -6.63 -8.47
CA ILE A 178 -6.76 -6.54 -9.75
C ILE A 178 -6.40 -7.94 -10.28
N GLN A 179 -5.98 -8.86 -9.41
CA GLN A 179 -5.70 -10.24 -9.83
C GLN A 179 -6.98 -10.96 -10.30
N MET A 180 -8.11 -10.77 -9.61
CA MET A 180 -9.39 -11.35 -9.99
C MET A 180 -9.90 -10.78 -11.33
N ASP A 181 -9.79 -9.46 -11.56
CA ASP A 181 -10.18 -8.84 -12.83
C ASP A 181 -9.26 -9.28 -13.98
N MET A 182 -7.95 -9.41 -13.73
CA MET A 182 -6.99 -9.95 -14.70
C MET A 182 -7.28 -11.42 -15.06
N ASP A 183 -7.50 -12.29 -14.06
CA ASP A 183 -7.81 -13.71 -14.31
C ASP A 183 -9.23 -13.87 -14.92
N SER A 184 -10.17 -12.98 -14.62
CA SER A 184 -11.49 -12.88 -15.26
C SER A 184 -11.36 -12.53 -16.75
N ARG A 185 -10.68 -11.43 -17.11
CA ARG A 185 -10.40 -11.03 -18.50
C ARG A 185 -9.69 -12.14 -19.28
N LYS A 186 -8.68 -12.76 -18.66
CA LYS A 186 -7.92 -13.87 -19.25
C LYS A 186 -8.74 -15.14 -19.42
N ASN A 187 -9.84 -15.30 -18.67
CA ASN A 187 -10.81 -16.38 -18.88
C ASN A 187 -11.85 -15.99 -19.95
N GLU A 188 -12.29 -14.73 -19.97
CA GLU A 188 -13.13 -14.14 -21.02
C GLU A 188 -12.45 -14.30 -22.38
N GLU A 189 -11.24 -13.77 -22.58
CA GLU A 189 -10.41 -13.91 -23.80
C GLU A 189 -10.29 -15.37 -24.28
N LYS A 190 -10.11 -16.33 -23.35
CA LYS A 190 -10.03 -17.77 -23.67
C LYS A 190 -11.38 -18.37 -24.07
N ASN A 191 -12.47 -17.91 -23.45
CA ASN A 191 -13.82 -18.34 -23.80
C ASN A 191 -14.21 -17.78 -25.18
N ASP A 192 -13.82 -16.53 -25.43
CA ASP A 192 -13.96 -15.83 -26.70
C ASP A 192 -13.16 -16.49 -27.83
N ALA A 193 -11.92 -16.91 -27.55
CA ALA A 193 -11.10 -17.70 -28.48
C ALA A 193 -11.78 -19.03 -28.84
N LYS A 194 -12.19 -19.82 -27.84
CA LYS A 194 -12.95 -21.07 -28.05
C LYS A 194 -14.26 -20.84 -28.81
N GLY A 195 -14.95 -19.74 -28.57
CA GLY A 195 -16.16 -19.36 -29.30
C GLY A 195 -15.87 -19.15 -30.79
N ARG A 196 -14.76 -18.49 -31.13
CA ARG A 196 -14.29 -18.33 -32.52
C ARG A 196 -13.86 -19.66 -33.13
N ASP A 197 -13.17 -20.52 -32.38
CA ASP A 197 -12.77 -21.86 -32.84
C ASP A 197 -14.01 -22.70 -33.20
N ILE A 198 -15.03 -22.72 -32.34
CA ILE A 198 -16.32 -23.42 -32.57
C ILE A 198 -17.05 -22.83 -33.80
N MET A 199 -17.12 -21.51 -33.94
CA MET A 199 -17.73 -20.88 -35.13
C MET A 199 -16.97 -21.21 -36.41
N MET A 200 -15.64 -21.33 -36.35
CA MET A 200 -14.80 -21.72 -37.48
C MET A 200 -15.01 -23.19 -37.86
N GLU A 201 -15.13 -24.09 -36.87
CA GLU A 201 -15.44 -25.52 -37.09
C GLU A 201 -16.87 -25.73 -37.61
N GLU A 202 -17.86 -24.98 -37.10
CA GLU A 202 -19.23 -24.96 -37.66
C GLU A 202 -19.23 -24.47 -39.11
N THR A 203 -18.53 -23.38 -39.40
CA THR A 203 -18.42 -22.82 -40.76
C THR A 203 -17.73 -23.80 -41.70
N LEU A 204 -16.67 -24.47 -41.26
CA LEU A 204 -15.97 -25.52 -42.00
C LEU A 204 -16.93 -26.69 -42.30
N ASN A 205 -17.57 -27.26 -41.28
CA ASN A 205 -18.51 -28.37 -41.42
C ASN A 205 -19.66 -28.01 -42.38
N ARG A 206 -20.26 -26.82 -42.22
CA ARG A 206 -21.32 -26.32 -43.10
C ARG A 206 -20.84 -26.17 -44.55
N SER A 207 -19.62 -25.65 -44.77
CA SER A 207 -19.05 -25.54 -46.11
C SER A 207 -18.83 -26.91 -46.76
N LEU A 208 -18.35 -27.90 -45.99
CA LEU A 208 -18.18 -29.28 -46.43
C LEU A 208 -19.53 -29.91 -46.82
N VAL A 209 -20.56 -29.80 -45.99
CA VAL A 209 -21.91 -30.29 -46.31
C VAL A 209 -22.41 -29.67 -47.61
N THR A 210 -22.37 -28.33 -47.76
CA THR A 210 -22.80 -27.69 -49.01
C THR A 210 -21.98 -28.08 -50.23
N LEU A 211 -20.71 -28.47 -50.07
CA LEU A 211 -19.87 -28.97 -51.14
C LEU A 211 -20.23 -30.43 -51.53
N TYR A 212 -20.65 -31.26 -50.57
CA TYR A 212 -21.20 -32.58 -50.85
C TYR A 212 -22.57 -32.51 -51.52
N ASP A 213 -23.45 -31.63 -51.06
CA ASP A 213 -24.76 -31.38 -51.68
C ASP A 213 -24.58 -30.92 -53.14
N LEU A 214 -23.79 -29.88 -53.37
CA LEU A 214 -23.52 -29.35 -54.72
C LEU A 214 -22.82 -30.37 -55.62
N ARG A 215 -22.03 -31.29 -55.04
CA ARG A 215 -21.47 -32.43 -55.79
C ARG A 215 -22.53 -33.46 -56.14
N SER A 216 -23.45 -33.76 -55.24
CA SER A 216 -24.59 -34.65 -55.50
C SER A 216 -25.47 -34.07 -56.62
N ASP A 217 -25.77 -32.77 -56.57
CA ASP A 217 -26.47 -32.05 -57.64
C ASP A 217 -25.75 -32.18 -58.99
N MET A 218 -24.42 -32.01 -59.03
CA MET A 218 -23.63 -32.23 -60.25
C MET A 218 -23.67 -33.67 -60.75
N GLU A 219 -23.73 -34.66 -59.86
CA GLU A 219 -23.84 -36.07 -60.22
C GLU A 219 -25.26 -36.41 -60.72
N GLU A 220 -26.33 -35.86 -60.12
CA GLU A 220 -27.71 -35.95 -60.64
C GLU A 220 -27.85 -35.25 -62.01
N MET A 221 -27.33 -34.03 -62.18
CA MET A 221 -27.34 -33.34 -63.47
C MET A 221 -26.60 -34.13 -64.56
N ARG A 222 -25.50 -34.81 -64.22
CA ARG A 222 -24.80 -35.73 -65.14
C ARG A 222 -25.67 -36.93 -65.51
N TRP A 223 -26.32 -37.57 -64.53
CA TRP A 223 -27.23 -38.69 -64.78
C TRP A 223 -28.41 -38.29 -65.64
N GLU A 224 -29.05 -37.15 -65.36
CA GLU A 224 -30.20 -36.69 -66.11
C GLU A 224 -29.83 -36.20 -67.53
N ASN A 225 -28.67 -35.58 -67.71
CA ASN A 225 -28.15 -35.26 -69.04
C ASN A 225 -27.78 -36.53 -69.83
N MET A 226 -27.25 -37.56 -69.17
CA MET A 226 -27.01 -38.87 -69.77
C MET A 226 -28.33 -39.55 -70.20
N ARG A 227 -29.37 -39.51 -69.37
CA ARG A 227 -30.70 -40.04 -69.71
C ARG A 227 -31.34 -39.28 -70.88
N LYS A 228 -31.29 -37.94 -70.86
CA LYS A 228 -31.79 -37.08 -71.95
C LYS A 228 -31.06 -37.33 -73.27
N SER A 229 -29.74 -37.44 -73.26
CA SER A 229 -28.95 -37.71 -74.48
C SER A 229 -29.18 -39.12 -75.03
N VAL A 230 -29.27 -40.15 -74.19
CA VAL A 230 -29.66 -41.51 -74.63
C VAL A 230 -31.08 -41.52 -75.22
N ALA A 231 -32.04 -40.84 -74.61
CA ALA A 231 -33.41 -40.73 -75.14
C ALA A 231 -33.47 -39.96 -76.47
N ALA A 232 -32.66 -38.92 -76.65
CA ALA A 232 -32.55 -38.21 -77.93
C ALA A 232 -31.95 -39.10 -79.04
N LEU A 233 -30.92 -39.91 -78.71
CA LEU A 233 -30.30 -40.85 -79.66
C LEU A 233 -31.27 -41.97 -80.08
N THR A 234 -32.06 -42.53 -79.16
CA THR A 234 -33.05 -43.57 -79.51
C THR A 234 -34.21 -42.99 -80.32
N ALA A 235 -34.70 -41.80 -79.98
CA ALA A 235 -35.70 -41.10 -80.78
C ALA A 235 -35.19 -40.78 -82.20
N PHE A 236 -33.93 -40.34 -82.34
CA PHE A 236 -33.30 -40.09 -83.63
C PHE A 236 -33.12 -41.36 -84.47
N LEU A 237 -32.76 -42.49 -83.84
CA LEU A 237 -32.69 -43.79 -84.51
C LEU A 237 -34.06 -44.24 -85.03
N ILE A 238 -35.12 -44.13 -84.21
CA ILE A 238 -36.49 -44.44 -84.62
C ILE A 238 -36.93 -43.53 -85.78
N PHE A 239 -36.61 -42.23 -85.72
CA PHE A 239 -36.90 -41.29 -86.80
C PHE A 239 -36.19 -41.68 -88.11
N ILE A 240 -34.92 -42.13 -88.07
CA ILE A 240 -34.21 -42.63 -89.26
C ILE A 240 -34.90 -43.87 -89.83
N VAL A 241 -35.30 -44.84 -89.00
CA VAL A 241 -36.00 -46.06 -89.46
C VAL A 241 -37.33 -45.70 -90.11
N VAL A 242 -38.16 -44.89 -89.46
CA VAL A 242 -39.44 -44.41 -90.02
C VAL A 242 -39.22 -43.61 -91.31
N ALA A 243 -38.18 -42.78 -91.38
CA ALA A 243 -37.79 -42.02 -92.58
C ALA A 243 -37.06 -42.85 -93.64
N MET A 244 -36.77 -44.13 -93.39
CA MET A 244 -36.36 -45.11 -94.42
C MET A 244 -37.57 -45.92 -94.90
N GLU A 245 -38.49 -46.31 -94.01
CA GLU A 245 -39.71 -47.03 -94.36
C GLU A 245 -40.66 -46.16 -95.21
N LEU A 246 -40.71 -44.85 -94.93
CA LEU A 246 -41.43 -43.85 -95.73
C LEU A 246 -40.72 -43.44 -97.03
N ARG A 247 -39.56 -44.02 -97.39
CA ARG A 247 -38.95 -43.79 -98.71
C ARG A 247 -39.51 -44.77 -99.74
N PRO A 248 -40.30 -44.33 -100.74
CA PRO A 248 -40.70 -45.21 -101.83
C PRO A 248 -39.47 -45.71 -102.59
N ARG A 249 -39.20 -47.01 -102.53
CA ARG A 249 -38.01 -47.64 -103.11
C ARG A 249 -37.97 -47.46 -104.63
N LYS A 250 -37.09 -46.59 -105.12
CA LYS A 250 -36.73 -46.55 -106.55
C LYS A 250 -35.90 -47.79 -106.90
N LYS A 251 -36.25 -48.44 -108.01
CA LYS A 251 -35.68 -49.72 -108.46
C LYS A 251 -34.30 -49.51 -109.09
N ALA A 252 -33.28 -50.25 -108.63
CA ALA A 252 -31.91 -50.16 -109.12
C ALA A 252 -31.58 -51.19 -110.21
N PRO A 253 -30.86 -50.81 -111.29
CA PRO A 253 -30.13 -51.73 -112.18
C PRO A 253 -28.70 -52.05 -111.67
N PRO A 254 -28.05 -53.12 -112.15
CA PRO A 254 -26.77 -53.63 -111.62
C PRO A 254 -25.48 -53.10 -112.30
N PRO A 255 -24.29 -53.29 -111.68
CA PRO A 255 -22.95 -52.95 -112.20
C PRO A 255 -22.23 -54.23 -112.76
N PRO A 256 -20.89 -54.32 -112.95
CA PRO A 256 -19.79 -53.31 -112.91
C PRO A 256 -18.83 -53.37 -114.13
N SER A 257 -17.78 -52.52 -114.14
CA SER A 257 -16.42 -52.85 -114.63
C SER A 257 -15.38 -51.86 -114.07
N VAL A 258 -14.08 -52.21 -114.16
CA VAL A 258 -12.98 -51.68 -113.30
C VAL A 258 -11.76 -51.25 -114.15
N VAL A 259 -10.69 -50.71 -113.51
CA VAL A 259 -9.27 -50.54 -113.97
C VAL A 259 -8.92 -49.18 -114.60
N GLN A 260 -7.75 -48.53 -114.39
CA GLN A 260 -6.80 -48.35 -113.25
C GLN A 260 -5.63 -47.39 -113.67
N VAL A 261 -4.83 -46.86 -112.72
CA VAL A 261 -3.50 -46.16 -112.83
C VAL A 261 -3.29 -44.96 -113.82
N TYR A 262 -2.78 -43.80 -113.33
CA TYR A 262 -1.36 -43.34 -113.42
C TYR A 262 -1.13 -41.91 -112.83
N GLN A 263 0.14 -41.52 -112.59
CA GLN A 263 0.65 -40.33 -111.84
C GLN A 263 2.14 -40.08 -112.24
N PRO A 264 2.86 -38.93 -112.02
CA PRO A 264 2.57 -37.60 -111.44
C PRO A 264 2.60 -36.49 -112.57
N PRO A 265 3.45 -35.43 -112.72
CA PRO A 265 4.37 -34.70 -111.80
C PRO A 265 4.60 -33.15 -111.97
N GLN A 266 5.41 -32.62 -111.03
CA GLN A 266 6.26 -31.39 -111.04
C GLN A 266 5.71 -29.97 -110.73
N GLN A 267 6.63 -29.15 -110.21
CA GLN A 267 6.55 -27.77 -109.66
C GLN A 267 7.25 -26.75 -110.64
N PRO A 268 7.44 -25.42 -110.39
CA PRO A 268 7.93 -24.71 -109.18
C PRO A 268 6.90 -23.62 -108.69
N SER A 269 7.14 -22.41 -108.11
CA SER A 269 8.26 -21.45 -107.96
C SER A 269 8.08 -20.48 -106.76
N GLY A 270 9.13 -19.70 -106.43
CA GLY A 270 9.08 -18.47 -105.60
C GLY A 270 9.18 -17.18 -106.44
N PRO A 271 9.75 -16.03 -105.98
CA PRO A 271 10.51 -15.73 -104.74
C PRO A 271 9.76 -14.70 -103.83
N HIS A 272 10.30 -13.84 -102.92
CA HIS A 272 11.65 -13.44 -102.48
C HIS A 272 11.64 -12.88 -101.03
N VAL A 273 12.79 -12.77 -100.35
CA VAL A 273 13.01 -12.18 -98.99
C VAL A 273 14.37 -11.43 -98.97
N PRO A 274 14.53 -10.22 -98.36
CA PRO A 274 15.40 -10.07 -97.14
C PRO A 274 15.21 -8.81 -96.22
N HIS A 275 15.94 -8.82 -95.08
CA HIS A 275 16.48 -7.71 -94.24
C HIS A 275 15.73 -7.08 -93.03
N GLY A 276 16.54 -6.77 -91.98
CA GLY A 276 16.19 -6.16 -90.67
C GLY A 276 15.85 -7.21 -89.60
N VAL A 277 16.54 -7.47 -88.48
CA VAL A 277 17.50 -6.80 -87.55
C VAL A 277 16.91 -5.85 -86.47
N GLU A 278 17.32 -6.10 -85.22
CA GLU A 278 17.23 -5.27 -83.99
C GLU A 278 15.84 -5.03 -83.34
N GLY A 279 15.87 -4.67 -82.04
CA GLY A 279 14.69 -4.58 -81.13
C GLY A 279 14.30 -5.94 -80.52
N LEU A 280 14.52 -6.28 -79.24
CA LEU A 280 14.79 -5.53 -78.00
C LEU A 280 13.62 -4.66 -77.49
N ASP A 281 12.69 -5.29 -76.76
CA ASP A 281 12.16 -4.87 -75.45
C ASP A 281 11.07 -5.90 -75.01
N ARG A 282 10.55 -6.07 -73.77
CA ARG A 282 10.93 -5.76 -72.37
C ARG A 282 9.61 -5.59 -71.58
N MET A 283 9.56 -5.98 -70.30
CA MET A 283 8.44 -5.65 -69.36
C MET A 283 7.08 -6.33 -69.73
N GLU A 284 6.06 -6.58 -68.90
CA GLU A 284 5.79 -6.64 -67.44
C GLU A 284 5.01 -7.97 -67.19
N SER A 285 5.08 -8.72 -66.07
CA SER A 285 4.78 -8.46 -64.64
C SER A 285 3.38 -7.89 -64.35
N ILE A 286 2.76 -8.35 -63.24
CA ILE A 286 1.41 -7.98 -62.75
C ILE A 286 0.28 -8.63 -63.58
N THR A 287 -0.77 -9.26 -63.03
CA THR A 287 -1.23 -9.36 -61.62
C THR A 287 -1.21 -10.81 -61.14
#